data_AF-A0A2H5XP93-F1
#
_entry.id   AF-A0A2H5XP93-F1
#
_cell.length_a   1.000
_cell.length_b   1.000
_cell.length_c   1.000
_cell.angle_alpha   90.00
_cell.angle_beta   90.00
_cell.angle_gamma   90.00
#
_symmetry.space_group_name_H-M   'P 1'
#
loop_
_entity.id
_entity.type
_entity.pdbx_description
1 polymer ?
#
loop_
_entity_poly.entity_id
_entity_poly.type
_entity_poly.pdbx_seq_one_letter_code
_entity_poly.pdbx_strand_id
1 'polypeptide(L)'
;MVGVAICLFVLGNTLFGEKLSDVSRSVFPASSSLVYGVVNIRDYGGFLNFMSPAKPTVEEKSFESVLAYDGDKIFGLCSVLNEIGKEMPITFIVCISEPGKLRVDYIDVLVYRETRGGEIRSKIFLNQFKGKSEQDQISVGKDIRNIRGATLSAWATTRVVRKTFALFKTLISGGADFKFIRQFSSQSEREKFIRRCFLVGDSYLCVGFKDKGESDLFLEELKSFSEKISRDFSDFYFFNKNTPYIRELISKYSRLSSELGFFNIWWRGDGKADLGGVWKGYVVDLIRDFFQKNNIKDYEISFGWSTFYFSQENPVDVFGKVINISGAISVSDTWSGYSVIFNPVEGNFVRERRRVAVIHQSAEFSDFASTLCAVWGEDCVKYVSQHGGKVIFIY
;
A
#
# COMPACT_ATOMS: atom_id res chain seq x y z
N MET A 1 11.05 -30.11 -21.31
CA MET A 1 11.60 -28.77 -21.58
C MET A 1 10.45 -27.80 -21.78
N VAL A 2 9.97 -27.19 -20.69
CA VAL A 2 9.14 -25.99 -20.74
C VAL A 2 9.80 -25.06 -19.73
N GLY A 3 10.71 -24.24 -20.24
CA GLY A 3 11.41 -23.25 -19.43
C GLY A 3 10.41 -22.19 -18.99
N VAL A 4 10.09 -22.18 -17.70
CA VAL A 4 9.46 -21.02 -17.07
C VAL A 4 10.49 -19.91 -17.17
N ALA A 5 10.21 -18.92 -18.02
CA ALA A 5 11.03 -17.73 -18.17
C ALA A 5 11.03 -16.99 -16.83
N ILE A 6 12.08 -17.24 -16.04
CA ILE A 6 12.49 -16.38 -14.93
C ILE A 6 12.92 -15.08 -15.58
N CYS A 7 12.00 -14.11 -15.64
CA CYS A 7 12.31 -12.75 -16.05
C CYS A 7 13.12 -12.11 -14.91
N LEU A 8 14.42 -12.35 -14.92
CA LEU A 8 15.42 -11.59 -14.19
C LEU A 8 15.43 -10.17 -14.75
N PHE A 9 14.58 -9.30 -14.20
CA PHE A 9 14.65 -7.86 -14.44
C PHE A 9 15.92 -7.31 -13.76
N VAL A 10 16.91 -6.98 -14.58
CA VAL A 10 18.08 -6.19 -14.16
C VAL A 10 17.66 -4.72 -14.11
N LEU A 11 17.65 -4.18 -12.88
CA LEU A 11 17.95 -2.79 -12.50
C LEU A 11 17.21 -1.66 -13.26
N GLY A 12 15.95 -1.47 -12.92
CA GLY A 12 15.34 -0.15 -12.75
C GLY A 12 14.87 -0.03 -11.30
N ASN A 13 14.91 1.16 -10.70
CA ASN A 13 14.26 1.39 -9.40
C ASN A 13 12.77 1.04 -9.55
N THR A 14 12.36 -0.15 -9.10
CA THR A 14 10.94 -0.45 -9.04
C THR A 14 10.37 0.43 -7.94
N LEU A 15 9.34 1.22 -8.25
CA LEU A 15 8.59 2.04 -7.27
C LEU A 15 8.27 1.24 -5.99
N PHE A 16 8.11 -0.07 -6.13
CA PHE A 16 7.78 -0.99 -5.06
C PHE A 16 8.94 -1.32 -4.11
N GLY A 17 10.14 -1.63 -4.62
CA GLY A 17 11.29 -1.95 -3.74
C GLY A 17 11.72 -0.73 -2.92
N GLU A 18 11.67 0.46 -3.53
CA GLU A 18 11.87 1.71 -2.78
C GLU A 18 10.79 1.89 -1.72
N LYS A 19 9.52 1.64 -2.08
CA LYS A 19 8.40 1.85 -1.17
C LYS A 19 8.31 0.84 -0.03
N LEU A 20 8.66 -0.42 -0.25
CA LEU A 20 8.80 -1.42 0.81
C LEU A 20 9.84 -0.96 1.83
N SER A 21 10.95 -0.41 1.35
CA SER A 21 12.03 0.10 2.18
C SER A 21 11.64 1.37 2.94
N ASP A 22 10.91 2.28 2.29
CA ASP A 22 10.40 3.50 2.92
C ASP A 22 9.37 3.20 4.01
N VAL A 23 8.44 2.27 3.75
CA VAL A 23 7.52 1.73 4.77
C VAL A 23 8.29 1.11 5.92
N SER A 24 9.27 0.25 5.63
CA SER A 24 10.09 -0.42 6.64
C SER A 24 10.85 0.58 7.52
N ARG A 25 11.36 1.67 6.93
CA ARG A 25 12.04 2.75 7.68
C ARG A 25 11.11 3.45 8.65
N SER A 26 9.86 3.67 8.26
CA SER A 26 8.87 4.26 9.17
C SER A 26 8.34 3.27 10.21
N VAL A 27 8.31 1.98 9.92
CA VAL A 27 7.94 0.94 10.90
C VAL A 27 9.06 0.72 11.93
N PHE A 28 10.32 0.78 11.49
CA PHE A 28 11.51 0.52 12.32
C PHE A 28 12.43 1.75 12.45
N PRO A 29 11.96 2.88 13.03
CA PRO A 29 12.74 4.12 13.08
C PRO A 29 14.01 4.00 13.93
N ALA A 30 14.08 3.02 14.83
CA ALA A 30 15.21 2.78 15.72
C ALA A 30 16.27 1.82 15.13
N SER A 31 16.09 1.33 13.89
CA SER A 31 17.06 0.40 13.30
C SER A 31 18.40 1.07 13.01
N SER A 32 19.52 0.38 13.27
CA SER A 32 20.86 0.80 12.84
C SER A 32 21.01 0.73 11.31
N SER A 33 20.39 -0.28 10.67
CA SER A 33 20.36 -0.42 9.22
C SER A 33 19.14 -1.19 8.71
N LEU A 34 18.80 -0.94 7.45
CA LEU A 34 17.75 -1.64 6.71
C LEU A 34 18.32 -2.26 5.45
N VAL A 35 18.06 -3.54 5.28
CA VAL A 35 18.60 -4.33 4.17
C VAL A 35 17.49 -4.96 3.38
N TYR A 36 17.40 -4.63 2.10
CA TYR A 36 16.44 -5.18 1.15
C TYR A 36 17.02 -6.37 0.39
N GLY A 37 16.21 -7.42 0.27
CA GLY A 37 16.60 -8.65 -0.40
C GLY A 37 15.49 -9.69 -0.45
N VAL A 38 15.87 -10.94 -0.66
CA VAL A 38 14.93 -12.07 -0.75
C VAL A 38 15.30 -13.13 0.27
N VAL A 39 14.35 -13.49 1.14
CA VAL A 39 14.47 -14.64 2.04
C VAL A 39 14.08 -15.90 1.28
N ASN A 40 14.98 -16.89 1.21
CA ASN A 40 14.78 -18.18 0.56
C ASN A 40 14.76 -19.30 1.60
N ILE A 41 13.64 -20.01 1.73
CA ILE A 41 13.49 -21.11 2.68
C ILE A 41 14.27 -22.33 2.18
N ARG A 42 15.24 -22.80 2.99
CA ARG A 42 15.96 -24.06 2.78
C ARG A 42 15.26 -25.23 3.49
N ASP A 43 14.89 -25.03 4.75
CA ASP A 43 14.15 -25.99 5.56
C ASP A 43 12.65 -25.66 5.55
N TYR A 44 11.95 -26.17 4.53
CA TYR A 44 10.51 -25.99 4.45
C TYR A 44 9.76 -26.77 5.54
N GLY A 45 10.31 -27.86 6.05
CA GLY A 45 9.71 -28.64 7.14
C GLY A 45 9.70 -27.85 8.45
N GLY A 46 10.83 -27.25 8.81
CA GLY A 46 10.95 -26.33 9.95
C GLY A 46 10.01 -25.12 9.82
N PHE A 47 9.93 -24.52 8.63
CA PHE A 47 8.97 -23.45 8.34
C PHE A 47 7.51 -23.88 8.60
N LEU A 48 7.10 -25.06 8.12
CA LEU A 48 5.76 -25.60 8.36
C LEU A 48 5.51 -25.93 9.84
N ASN A 49 6.54 -26.36 10.58
CA ASN A 49 6.43 -26.58 12.02
C ASN A 49 6.12 -25.28 12.76
N PHE A 50 6.77 -24.17 12.40
CA PHE A 50 6.46 -22.85 12.98
C PHE A 50 5.08 -22.33 12.62
N MET A 51 4.48 -22.78 11.52
CA MET A 51 3.11 -22.44 11.13
C MET A 51 2.04 -23.18 11.92
N SER A 52 2.36 -24.35 12.48
CA SER A 52 1.42 -25.25 13.14
C SER A 52 0.61 -24.55 14.26
N PRO A 53 -0.72 -24.81 14.39
CA PRO A 53 -1.51 -25.77 13.61
C PRO A 53 -2.03 -25.23 12.27
N ALA A 54 -1.74 -23.97 11.93
CA ALA A 54 -2.14 -23.41 10.65
C ALA A 54 -1.28 -24.02 9.52
N LYS A 55 -1.83 -24.02 8.30
CA LYS A 55 -1.10 -24.42 7.09
C LYS A 55 -1.17 -23.28 6.07
N PRO A 56 -0.06 -22.93 5.41
CA PRO A 56 -0.11 -21.97 4.32
C PRO A 56 -0.96 -22.54 3.19
N THR A 57 -1.68 -21.67 2.50
CA THR A 57 -2.49 -22.05 1.34
C THR A 57 -1.79 -21.79 0.01
N VAL A 58 -0.69 -21.03 0.04
CA VAL A 58 0.23 -20.87 -1.09
C VAL A 58 1.59 -21.42 -0.69
N GLU A 59 2.08 -22.42 -1.43
CA GLU A 59 3.45 -22.93 -1.27
C GLU A 59 4.44 -21.93 -1.90
N GLU A 60 5.02 -21.09 -1.06
CA GLU A 60 6.05 -20.12 -1.44
C GLU A 60 7.33 -20.41 -0.67
N LYS A 61 8.47 -20.34 -1.36
CA LYS A 61 9.81 -20.58 -0.77
C LYS A 61 10.71 -19.36 -0.84
N SER A 62 10.28 -18.27 -1.48
CA SER A 62 11.05 -17.05 -1.65
C SER A 62 10.18 -15.84 -1.36
N PHE A 63 10.70 -14.90 -0.56
CA PHE A 63 9.93 -13.76 -0.06
C PHE A 63 10.74 -12.47 -0.17
N GLU A 64 10.25 -11.50 -0.95
CA GLU A 64 10.80 -10.15 -0.99
C GLU A 64 10.65 -9.50 0.39
N SER A 65 11.76 -9.03 0.95
CA SER A 65 11.83 -8.68 2.36
C SER A 65 12.81 -7.54 2.64
N VAL A 66 12.53 -6.79 3.70
CA VAL A 66 13.47 -5.86 4.33
C VAL A 66 13.74 -6.36 5.75
N LEU A 67 15.03 -6.54 6.06
CA LEU A 67 15.52 -6.86 7.40
C LEU A 67 15.92 -5.58 8.13
N ALA A 68 15.50 -5.47 9.38
CA ALA A 68 15.89 -4.39 10.28
C ALA A 68 16.88 -4.89 11.32
N TYR A 69 18.00 -4.18 11.43
CA TYR A 69 19.11 -4.53 12.31
C TYR A 69 19.25 -3.55 13.46
N ASP A 70 19.66 -4.08 14.62
CA ASP A 70 20.20 -3.34 15.76
C ASP A 70 21.61 -3.88 16.01
N GLY A 71 22.63 -3.09 15.68
CA GLY A 71 23.98 -3.60 15.44
C GLY A 71 23.97 -4.72 14.41
N ASP A 72 24.44 -5.91 14.80
CA ASP A 72 24.48 -7.11 13.96
C ASP A 72 23.24 -8.02 14.12
N LYS A 73 22.34 -7.70 15.06
CA LYS A 73 21.17 -8.52 15.35
C LYS A 73 19.99 -8.10 14.47
N ILE A 74 19.38 -9.06 13.78
CA ILE A 74 18.08 -8.85 13.14
C ILE A 74 17.02 -8.75 14.25
N PHE A 75 16.31 -7.64 14.33
CA PHE A 75 15.20 -7.45 15.29
C PHE A 75 13.85 -7.25 14.61
N GLY A 76 13.81 -7.09 13.29
CA GLY A 76 12.58 -6.87 12.55
C GLY A 76 12.63 -7.33 11.10
N LEU A 77 11.45 -7.54 10.52
CA LEU A 77 11.25 -8.00 9.15
C LEU A 77 9.96 -7.39 8.60
N CYS A 78 10.04 -6.74 7.45
CA CYS A 78 8.88 -6.48 6.57
C CYS A 78 8.97 -7.40 5.36
N SER A 79 7.91 -8.14 5.05
CA SER A 79 7.92 -9.10 3.96
C SER A 79 6.63 -9.07 3.14
N VAL A 80 6.75 -9.39 1.86
CA VAL A 80 5.64 -9.57 0.93
C VAL A 80 5.28 -11.05 0.83
N LEU A 81 4.04 -11.39 1.13
CA LEU A 81 3.58 -12.78 1.21
C LEU A 81 2.20 -12.97 0.57
N ASN A 82 1.91 -14.20 0.13
CA ASN A 82 0.62 -14.54 -0.46
C ASN A 82 -0.13 -15.59 0.36
N GLU A 83 -1.45 -15.43 0.46
CA GLU A 83 -2.37 -16.46 0.99
C GLU A 83 -3.65 -16.48 0.18
N ILE A 84 -4.19 -17.68 -0.10
CA ILE A 84 -5.47 -17.86 -0.78
C ILE A 84 -6.59 -17.34 0.12
N GLY A 85 -7.42 -16.45 -0.44
CA GLY A 85 -8.69 -16.05 0.15
C GLY A 85 -9.72 -17.17 0.04
N LYS A 86 -10.65 -17.03 -0.90
CA LYS A 86 -11.62 -18.05 -1.30
C LYS A 86 -11.06 -19.00 -2.37
N GLU A 87 -10.46 -18.44 -3.42
CA GLU A 87 -10.05 -19.10 -4.65
C GLU A 87 -8.70 -18.58 -5.18
N MET A 88 -8.34 -17.32 -4.92
CA MET A 88 -7.15 -16.68 -5.45
C MET A 88 -6.22 -16.17 -4.35
N PRO A 89 -4.90 -16.12 -4.61
CA PRO A 89 -3.96 -15.48 -3.70
C PRO A 89 -4.28 -14.00 -3.49
N ILE A 90 -4.19 -13.57 -2.24
CA ILE A 90 -4.14 -12.18 -1.80
C ILE A 90 -2.69 -11.90 -1.42
N THR A 91 -2.14 -10.79 -1.91
CA THR A 91 -0.76 -10.37 -1.61
C THR A 91 -0.80 -9.34 -0.49
N PHE A 92 0.02 -9.55 0.54
CA PHE A 92 0.13 -8.69 1.71
C PHE A 92 1.56 -8.21 1.89
N ILE A 93 1.71 -7.06 2.52
CA ILE A 93 2.92 -6.71 3.27
C ILE A 93 2.62 -6.92 4.75
N VAL A 94 3.53 -7.55 5.47
CA VAL A 94 3.47 -7.68 6.93
C VAL A 94 4.82 -7.32 7.52
N CYS A 95 4.83 -6.41 8.48
CA CYS A 95 6.02 -6.03 9.24
C CYS A 95 5.88 -6.47 10.70
N ILE A 96 6.93 -7.10 11.20
CA ILE A 96 7.04 -7.61 12.55
C ILE A 96 8.36 -7.23 13.19
N SER A 97 8.38 -7.12 14.52
CA SER A 97 9.59 -6.94 15.32
C SER A 97 9.62 -7.86 16.53
N GLU A 98 10.81 -8.07 17.09
CA GLU A 98 11.09 -8.95 18.22
C GLU A 98 11.68 -8.23 19.47
N PRO A 99 11.01 -7.23 20.06
CA PRO A 99 11.37 -6.76 21.40
C PRO A 99 10.84 -7.78 22.42
N GLY A 100 11.57 -8.88 22.57
CA GLY A 100 11.27 -10.00 23.47
C GLY A 100 10.39 -11.10 22.86
N LYS A 101 9.32 -10.74 22.14
CA LYS A 101 8.45 -11.68 21.38
C LYS A 101 8.11 -11.08 20.03
N LEU A 102 7.89 -11.93 19.02
CA LEU A 102 7.48 -11.45 17.70
C LEU A 102 6.07 -10.85 17.77
N ARG A 103 5.92 -9.64 17.24
CA ARG A 103 4.65 -8.90 17.17
C ARG A 103 4.44 -8.23 15.83
N VAL A 104 3.18 -8.01 15.44
CA VAL A 104 2.82 -7.27 14.23
C VAL A 104 2.89 -5.77 14.49
N ASP A 105 3.76 -5.08 13.75
CA ASP A 105 3.84 -3.61 13.78
C ASP A 105 3.04 -2.98 12.64
N TYR A 106 2.94 -3.66 11.49
CA TYR A 106 2.18 -3.19 10.32
C TYR A 106 1.69 -4.34 9.43
N ILE A 107 0.55 -4.14 8.78
CA ILE A 107 0.00 -5.02 7.75
C ILE A 107 -0.80 -4.20 6.73
N ASP A 108 -0.66 -4.53 5.44
CA ASP A 108 -1.49 -3.98 4.38
C ASP A 108 -1.74 -4.99 3.26
N VAL A 109 -2.84 -4.80 2.53
CA VAL A 109 -3.19 -5.61 1.36
C VAL A 109 -2.67 -4.90 0.11
N LEU A 110 -1.72 -5.54 -0.57
CA LEU A 110 -1.10 -5.00 -1.79
C LEU A 110 -1.93 -5.33 -3.02
N VAL A 111 -2.36 -6.58 -3.14
CA VAL A 111 -3.06 -7.11 -4.31
C VAL A 111 -4.18 -8.02 -3.84
N TYR A 112 -5.38 -7.84 -4.40
CA TYR A 112 -6.52 -8.71 -4.10
C TYR A 112 -7.19 -9.10 -5.41
N ARG A 113 -7.52 -10.38 -5.55
CA ARG A 113 -7.84 -11.01 -6.83
C ARG A 113 -9.24 -11.66 -6.85
N GLU A 114 -10.08 -11.37 -5.86
CA GLU A 114 -11.43 -11.96 -5.73
C GLU A 114 -12.51 -10.89 -5.86
N THR A 115 -13.69 -11.24 -6.38
CA THR A 115 -14.82 -10.31 -6.53
C THR A 115 -15.60 -10.09 -5.24
N ARG A 116 -15.30 -10.85 -4.18
CA ARG A 116 -15.95 -10.75 -2.87
C ARG A 116 -14.93 -10.96 -1.78
N GLY A 117 -15.04 -10.15 -0.73
CA GLY A 117 -14.15 -10.19 0.42
C GLY A 117 -13.07 -9.10 0.40
N GLY A 118 -13.07 -8.22 -0.61
CA GLY A 118 -12.14 -7.10 -0.72
C GLY A 118 -12.25 -6.11 0.44
N GLU A 119 -13.32 -6.21 1.24
CA GLU A 119 -13.53 -5.49 2.48
C GLU A 119 -12.42 -5.74 3.51
N ILE A 120 -11.61 -6.81 3.39
CA ILE A 120 -10.42 -6.98 4.25
C ILE A 120 -9.37 -5.88 4.06
N ARG A 121 -9.45 -5.11 2.97
CA ARG A 121 -8.67 -3.88 2.79
C ARG A 121 -9.12 -2.78 3.76
N SER A 122 -10.28 -2.95 4.40
CA SER A 122 -10.76 -2.07 5.45
C SER A 122 -9.77 -2.05 6.60
N LYS A 123 -9.63 -0.87 7.16
CA LYS A 123 -8.56 -0.55 8.09
C LYS A 123 -9.01 -0.76 9.52
N ILE A 124 -10.32 -0.67 9.74
CA ILE A 124 -11.00 -1.29 10.88
C ILE A 124 -10.60 -2.75 11.00
N PHE A 125 -10.56 -3.48 9.88
CA PHE A 125 -10.22 -4.88 9.90
C PHE A 125 -8.73 -5.12 10.13
N LEU A 126 -7.85 -4.49 9.33
CA LEU A 126 -6.40 -4.68 9.42
C LEU A 126 -5.78 -4.21 10.75
N ASN A 127 -6.32 -3.13 11.35
CA ASN A 127 -5.82 -2.63 12.63
C ASN A 127 -6.05 -3.62 13.79
N GLN A 128 -6.92 -4.62 13.64
CA GLN A 128 -7.09 -5.67 14.63
C GLN A 128 -5.82 -6.53 14.80
N PHE A 129 -4.91 -6.55 13.83
CA PHE A 129 -3.69 -7.36 13.89
C PHE A 129 -2.53 -6.66 14.59
N LYS A 130 -2.52 -5.32 14.61
CA LYS A 130 -1.44 -4.52 15.19
C LYS A 130 -1.27 -4.85 16.68
N GLY A 131 -0.03 -5.11 17.08
CA GLY A 131 0.34 -5.47 18.45
C GLY A 131 0.09 -6.94 18.81
N LYS A 132 -0.61 -7.73 17.97
CA LYS A 132 -0.73 -9.17 18.22
C LYS A 132 0.62 -9.84 18.06
N SER A 133 0.89 -10.77 18.96
CA SER A 133 2.12 -11.54 19.05
C SER A 133 1.96 -12.94 18.49
N GLU A 134 3.08 -13.60 18.25
CA GLU A 134 3.16 -15.02 17.88
C GLU A 134 2.51 -15.97 18.89
N GLN A 135 2.24 -15.53 20.12
CA GLN A 135 1.60 -16.32 21.17
C GLN A 135 0.08 -16.20 21.15
N ASP A 136 -0.46 -15.20 20.45
CA ASP A 136 -1.90 -15.01 20.34
C ASP A 136 -2.53 -16.07 19.41
N GLN A 137 -3.80 -16.39 19.64
CA GLN A 137 -4.53 -17.34 18.80
C GLN A 137 -4.81 -16.80 17.39
N ILE A 138 -4.92 -15.47 17.21
CA ILE A 138 -5.15 -14.79 15.91
C ILE A 138 -6.19 -15.56 15.06
N SER A 139 -7.36 -15.82 15.64
CA SER A 139 -8.43 -16.59 14.99
C SER A 139 -9.62 -15.69 14.63
N VAL A 140 -10.17 -15.89 13.42
CA VAL A 140 -11.39 -15.20 13.00
C VAL A 140 -12.56 -15.62 13.88
N GLY A 141 -13.40 -14.66 14.27
CA GLY A 141 -14.57 -14.87 15.14
C GLY A 141 -14.24 -15.00 16.63
N LYS A 142 -12.95 -15.09 16.99
CA LYS A 142 -12.47 -15.09 18.39
C LYS A 142 -11.67 -13.82 18.65
N ASP A 143 -10.46 -13.77 18.11
CA ASP A 143 -9.51 -12.67 18.32
C ASP A 143 -9.62 -11.57 17.27
N ILE A 144 -10.17 -11.91 16.10
CA ILE A 144 -10.35 -11.03 14.95
C ILE A 144 -11.83 -11.01 14.60
N ARG A 145 -12.47 -9.84 14.69
CA ARG A 145 -13.84 -9.66 14.22
C ARG A 145 -13.88 -9.89 12.72
N ASN A 146 -14.80 -10.77 12.32
CA ASN A 146 -15.01 -11.14 10.94
C ASN A 146 -15.72 -10.01 10.16
N ILE A 147 -15.57 -10.02 8.84
CA ILE A 147 -16.36 -9.18 7.94
C ILE A 147 -17.37 -10.06 7.22
N ARG A 148 -18.64 -9.64 7.21
CA ARG A 148 -19.71 -10.35 6.52
C ARG A 148 -19.36 -10.51 5.04
N GLY A 149 -19.42 -11.73 4.51
CA GLY A 149 -19.08 -12.01 3.12
C GLY A 149 -17.59 -12.14 2.81
N ALA A 150 -16.69 -11.83 3.75
CA ALA A 150 -15.23 -11.88 3.57
C ALA A 150 -14.54 -12.91 4.47
N THR A 151 -15.26 -13.92 4.98
CA THR A 151 -14.75 -14.82 6.03
C THR A 151 -13.48 -15.57 5.61
N LEU A 152 -13.44 -16.09 4.38
CA LEU A 152 -12.27 -16.81 3.88
C LEU A 152 -11.07 -15.87 3.67
N SER A 153 -11.30 -14.65 3.18
CA SER A 153 -10.27 -13.62 3.08
C SER A 153 -9.76 -13.19 4.46
N ALA A 154 -10.64 -13.09 5.46
CA ALA A 154 -10.24 -12.79 6.84
C ALA A 154 -9.35 -13.89 7.42
N TRP A 155 -9.67 -15.16 7.14
CA TRP A 155 -8.82 -16.30 7.50
C TRP A 155 -7.48 -16.30 6.73
N ALA A 156 -7.45 -15.82 5.49
CA ALA A 156 -6.20 -15.62 4.75
C ALA A 156 -5.31 -14.58 5.43
N THR A 157 -5.89 -13.49 5.94
CA THR A 157 -5.15 -12.47 6.71
C THR A 157 -4.60 -13.03 8.03
N THR A 158 -5.33 -13.91 8.74
CA THR A 158 -4.75 -14.56 9.93
C THR A 158 -3.61 -15.51 9.59
N ARG A 159 -3.74 -16.27 8.49
CA ARG A 159 -2.68 -17.16 8.00
C ARG A 159 -1.43 -16.38 7.59
N VAL A 160 -1.57 -15.26 6.89
CA VAL A 160 -0.40 -14.50 6.41
C VAL A 160 0.40 -13.92 7.58
N VAL A 161 -0.26 -13.46 8.64
CA VAL A 161 0.42 -13.01 9.87
C VAL A 161 1.22 -14.14 10.51
N ARG A 162 0.63 -15.34 10.64
CA ARG A 162 1.34 -16.53 11.13
C ARG A 162 2.51 -16.91 10.21
N LYS A 163 2.32 -16.79 8.89
CA LYS A 163 3.34 -17.04 7.86
C LYS A 163 4.55 -16.13 8.04
N THR A 164 4.34 -14.86 8.35
CA THR A 164 5.42 -13.90 8.61
C THR A 164 6.20 -14.25 9.89
N PHE A 165 5.53 -14.67 10.97
CA PHE A 165 6.23 -15.16 12.16
C PHE A 165 7.06 -16.41 11.87
N ALA A 166 6.51 -17.37 11.12
CA ALA A 166 7.23 -18.57 10.71
C ALA A 166 8.43 -18.24 9.82
N LEU A 167 8.28 -17.29 8.89
CA LEU A 167 9.36 -16.81 8.02
C LEU A 167 10.53 -16.25 8.84
N PHE A 168 10.26 -15.38 9.81
CA PHE A 168 11.29 -14.82 10.68
C PHE A 168 11.99 -15.89 11.50
N LYS A 169 11.24 -16.79 12.16
CA LYS A 169 11.80 -17.90 12.93
C LYS A 169 12.69 -18.81 12.09
N THR A 170 12.26 -19.11 10.87
CA THR A 170 13.02 -19.95 9.95
C THR A 170 14.33 -19.27 9.54
N LEU A 171 14.29 -17.94 9.33
CA LEU A 171 15.50 -17.16 9.05
C LEU A 171 16.47 -17.17 10.23
N ILE A 172 16.03 -16.84 11.45
CA ILE A 172 16.93 -16.75 12.62
C ILE A 172 17.44 -18.12 13.10
N SER A 173 16.72 -19.21 12.82
CA SER A 173 17.16 -20.58 13.13
C SER A 173 18.10 -21.18 12.07
N GLY A 174 18.42 -20.43 11.02
CA GLY A 174 19.30 -20.89 9.93
C GLY A 174 18.62 -21.82 8.92
N GLY A 175 17.30 -21.97 8.97
CA GLY A 175 16.48 -22.70 8.01
C GLY A 175 16.17 -21.93 6.71
N ALA A 176 16.61 -20.68 6.60
CA ALA A 176 16.49 -19.86 5.39
C ALA A 176 17.78 -19.08 5.12
N ASP A 177 17.98 -18.72 3.84
CA ASP A 177 19.03 -17.81 3.39
C ASP A 177 18.46 -16.45 3.04
N PHE A 178 19.25 -15.40 3.23
CA PHE A 178 18.90 -14.07 2.75
C PHE A 178 19.82 -13.66 1.60
N LYS A 179 19.24 -13.49 0.41
CA LYS A 179 19.94 -12.95 -0.76
C LYS A 179 19.83 -11.43 -0.74
N PHE A 180 20.93 -10.77 -0.38
CA PHE A 180 21.06 -9.33 -0.44
C PHE A 180 20.83 -8.79 -1.85
N ILE A 181 20.06 -7.71 -1.97
CA ILE A 181 19.90 -6.96 -3.22
C ILE A 181 20.42 -5.52 -3.05
N ARG A 182 19.98 -4.82 -1.98
CA ARG A 182 20.36 -3.43 -1.74
C ARG A 182 20.35 -3.12 -0.25
N GLN A 183 21.32 -2.35 0.23
CA GLN A 183 21.29 -1.72 1.55
C GLN A 183 20.79 -0.30 1.39
N PHE A 184 19.82 0.10 2.20
CA PHE A 184 19.42 1.49 2.27
C PHE A 184 20.13 2.11 3.47
N SER A 185 21.21 2.86 3.23
CA SER A 185 21.79 3.71 4.26
C SER A 185 20.73 4.71 4.76
N SER A 186 20.77 5.03 6.06
CA SER A 186 19.86 5.99 6.70
C SER A 186 19.94 7.42 6.15
N GLN A 187 20.90 7.69 5.27
CA GLN A 187 20.99 8.86 4.41
C GLN A 187 21.37 8.38 3.01
N SER A 188 20.53 8.65 2.01
CA SER A 188 20.95 8.50 0.63
C SER A 188 22.10 9.47 0.36
N GLU A 189 23.18 9.00 -0.25
CA GLU A 189 24.29 9.79 -0.79
C GLU A 189 23.88 10.70 -1.98
N ARG A 190 22.60 11.06 -2.11
CA ARG A 190 22.16 12.30 -2.77
C ARG A 190 22.07 13.36 -1.69
N GLU A 191 23.15 14.14 -1.52
CA GLU A 191 23.19 15.22 -0.54
C GLU A 191 21.89 16.05 -0.57
N LYS A 192 21.18 16.03 0.57
CA LYS A 192 19.97 16.83 0.93
C LYS A 192 18.60 16.40 0.41
N PHE A 193 18.37 15.17 -0.07
CA PHE A 193 16.99 14.69 -0.31
C PHE A 193 16.44 13.94 0.91
N ILE A 194 15.62 14.62 1.72
CA ILE A 194 15.00 14.06 2.93
C ILE A 194 13.79 13.20 2.54
N ARG A 195 13.75 11.95 3.00
CA ARG A 195 12.55 11.09 2.93
C ARG A 195 11.92 10.86 4.31
N ARG A 196 10.60 10.94 4.39
CA ARG A 196 9.80 10.66 5.59
C ARG A 196 8.51 9.95 5.20
N CYS A 197 8.06 8.99 6.00
CA CYS A 197 6.69 8.49 5.87
C CYS A 197 5.91 8.60 7.18
N PHE A 198 4.66 8.98 7.02
CA PHE A 198 3.68 9.15 8.08
C PHE A 198 2.57 8.13 7.89
N LEU A 199 2.13 7.52 8.98
CA LEU A 199 0.94 6.68 8.96
C LEU A 199 -0.29 7.61 8.93
N VAL A 200 -0.88 7.77 7.75
CA VAL A 200 -2.08 8.61 7.56
C VAL A 200 -3.27 7.71 7.37
N GLY A 201 -4.11 7.66 8.41
CA GLY A 201 -5.15 6.65 8.57
C GLY A 201 -4.51 5.27 8.74
N ASP A 202 -4.18 4.66 7.61
CA ASP A 202 -4.05 3.22 7.49
C ASP A 202 -2.99 2.73 6.51
N SER A 203 -2.34 3.70 5.86
CA SER A 203 -1.39 3.50 4.80
C SER A 203 -0.30 4.54 5.01
N TYR A 204 0.88 4.25 4.50
CA TYR A 204 1.99 5.18 4.60
C TYR A 204 1.88 6.24 3.49
N LEU A 205 1.81 7.49 3.93
CA LEU A 205 2.10 8.68 3.14
C LEU A 205 3.60 8.90 3.24
N CYS A 206 4.33 8.66 2.17
CA CYS A 206 5.76 8.94 2.07
C CYS A 206 5.99 10.22 1.26
N VAL A 207 6.88 11.06 1.74
CA VAL A 207 7.33 12.28 1.08
C VAL A 207 8.84 12.26 0.96
N GLY A 208 9.34 12.72 -0.18
CA GLY A 208 10.74 13.02 -0.40
C GLY A 208 10.88 14.48 -0.83
N PHE A 209 11.85 15.22 -0.30
CA PHE A 209 12.04 16.62 -0.68
C PHE A 209 13.48 17.11 -0.46
N LYS A 210 13.91 18.12 -1.22
CA LYS A 210 15.20 18.78 -1.00
C LYS A 210 15.16 19.77 0.16
N ASP A 211 16.03 19.56 1.14
CA ASP A 211 16.16 20.42 2.32
C ASP A 211 16.86 21.75 1.98
N LYS A 212 16.31 22.84 2.54
CA LYS A 212 16.83 24.21 2.39
C LYS A 212 17.58 24.71 3.64
N GLY A 213 17.71 23.91 4.71
CA GLY A 213 18.44 24.30 5.91
C GLY A 213 17.56 24.75 7.09
N GLU A 214 16.27 24.43 7.07
CA GLU A 214 15.33 24.62 8.20
C GLU A 214 14.61 23.28 8.50
N SER A 215 15.39 22.22 8.67
CA SER A 215 14.86 20.85 8.62
C SER A 215 13.91 20.51 9.77
N ASP A 216 14.21 20.90 11.01
CA ASP A 216 13.53 20.30 12.16
C ASP A 216 12.13 20.90 12.40
N LEU A 217 12.00 22.23 12.39
CA LEU A 217 10.70 22.88 12.59
C LEU A 217 9.72 22.50 11.46
N PHE A 218 10.17 22.53 10.21
CA PHE A 218 9.34 22.13 9.07
C PHE A 218 8.92 20.66 9.16
N LEU A 219 9.82 19.78 9.58
CA LEU A 219 9.50 18.36 9.78
C LEU A 219 8.48 18.15 10.90
N GLU A 220 8.55 18.93 11.98
CA GLU A 220 7.54 18.91 13.05
C GLU A 220 6.18 19.41 12.56
N GLU A 221 6.15 20.50 11.79
CA GLU A 221 4.93 21.02 11.18
C GLU A 221 4.29 20.01 10.21
N LEU A 222 5.11 19.41 9.35
CA LEU A 222 4.66 18.38 8.41
C LEU A 222 4.12 17.14 9.13
N LYS A 223 4.78 16.73 10.22
CA LYS A 223 4.31 15.64 11.07
C LYS A 223 2.97 15.99 11.70
N SER A 224 2.84 17.16 12.33
CA SER A 224 1.61 17.64 12.96
C SER A 224 0.46 17.74 11.95
N PHE A 225 0.75 18.23 10.75
CA PHE A 225 -0.20 18.30 9.64
C PHE A 225 -0.67 16.90 9.21
N SER A 226 0.26 15.96 9.03
CA SER A 226 -0.05 14.57 8.68
C SER A 226 -0.87 13.86 9.77
N GLU A 227 -0.56 14.10 11.04
CA GLU A 227 -1.31 13.57 12.19
C GLU A 227 -2.72 14.16 12.28
N LYS A 228 -2.90 15.44 11.93
CA LYS A 228 -4.23 16.05 11.80
C LYS A 228 -5.05 15.39 10.69
N ILE A 229 -4.49 15.21 9.50
CA ILE A 229 -5.17 14.52 8.39
C ILE A 229 -5.55 13.09 8.80
N SER A 230 -4.64 12.38 9.48
CA SER A 230 -4.88 11.03 9.99
C SER A 230 -6.03 10.99 11.02
N ARG A 231 -6.10 11.98 11.93
CA ARG A 231 -7.22 12.11 12.87
C ARG A 231 -8.53 12.41 12.16
N ASP A 232 -8.55 13.33 11.20
CA ASP A 232 -9.76 13.67 10.43
C ASP A 232 -10.30 12.46 9.67
N PHE A 233 -9.41 11.66 9.07
CA PHE A 233 -9.76 10.38 8.46
C PHE A 233 -10.35 9.41 9.47
N SER A 234 -9.72 9.30 10.64
CA SER A 234 -10.17 8.38 11.68
C SER A 234 -11.56 8.76 12.21
N ASP A 235 -11.76 10.05 12.49
CA ASP A 235 -13.04 10.63 12.88
C ASP A 235 -14.14 10.33 11.85
N PHE A 236 -13.83 10.43 10.57
CA PHE A 236 -14.74 10.06 9.49
C PHE A 236 -15.03 8.55 9.45
N TYR A 237 -14.01 7.70 9.29
CA TYR A 237 -14.19 6.26 9.05
C TYR A 237 -14.66 5.46 10.26
N PHE A 238 -14.21 5.81 11.46
CA PHE A 238 -14.47 5.03 12.68
C PHE A 238 -15.56 5.63 13.55
N PHE A 239 -15.78 6.95 13.47
CA PHE A 239 -16.71 7.66 14.35
C PHE A 239 -17.83 8.40 13.61
N ASN A 240 -17.86 8.35 12.28
CA ASN A 240 -18.87 9.00 11.43
C ASN A 240 -18.96 10.53 11.69
N LYS A 241 -17.85 11.14 12.06
CA LYS A 241 -17.71 12.59 12.27
C LYS A 241 -17.17 13.23 10.99
N ASN A 242 -17.96 14.11 10.39
CA ASN A 242 -17.58 14.77 9.14
C ASN A 242 -17.05 16.18 9.44
N THR A 243 -15.73 16.36 9.35
CA THR A 243 -15.10 17.69 9.35
C THR A 243 -15.63 18.53 8.17
N PRO A 244 -15.56 19.88 8.23
CA PRO A 244 -16.01 20.72 7.12
C PRO A 244 -15.41 20.31 5.78
N TYR A 245 -14.12 19.97 5.80
CA TYR A 245 -13.39 19.49 4.65
C TYR A 245 -13.97 18.16 4.08
N ILE A 246 -14.19 17.15 4.94
CA ILE A 246 -14.77 15.87 4.50
C ILE A 246 -16.18 16.06 3.93
N ARG A 247 -16.97 16.99 4.49
CA ARG A 247 -18.31 17.32 3.95
C ARG A 247 -18.23 17.92 2.56
N GLU A 248 -17.25 18.78 2.31
CA GLU A 248 -17.02 19.36 0.98
C GLU A 248 -16.67 18.28 -0.04
N LEU A 249 -15.76 17.36 0.31
CA LEU A 249 -15.39 16.23 -0.53
C LEU A 249 -16.61 15.34 -0.85
N ILE A 250 -17.39 14.97 0.17
CA ILE A 250 -18.63 14.21 -0.01
C ILE A 250 -19.60 14.95 -0.93
N SER A 251 -19.79 16.25 -0.73
CA SER A 251 -20.68 17.08 -1.54
C SER A 251 -20.24 17.12 -3.01
N LYS A 252 -18.95 17.36 -3.26
CA LYS A 252 -18.34 17.37 -4.60
C LYS A 252 -18.63 16.07 -5.33
N TYR A 253 -18.35 14.93 -4.70
CA TYR A 253 -18.53 13.62 -5.32
C TYR A 253 -20.00 13.20 -5.42
N SER A 254 -20.87 13.67 -4.52
CA SER A 254 -22.32 13.46 -4.64
C SER A 254 -22.90 14.20 -5.85
N ARG A 255 -22.42 15.41 -6.12
CA ARG A 255 -22.79 16.18 -7.31
C ARG A 255 -22.28 15.51 -8.58
N LEU A 256 -21.01 15.11 -8.59
CA LEU A 256 -20.42 14.40 -9.73
C LEU A 256 -21.14 13.09 -10.03
N SER A 257 -21.48 12.32 -9.00
CA SER A 257 -22.33 11.12 -9.10
C SER A 257 -23.65 11.41 -9.81
N SER A 258 -24.32 12.50 -9.42
CA SER A 258 -25.60 12.92 -10.02
C SER A 258 -25.43 13.34 -11.49
N GLU A 259 -24.34 14.03 -11.83
CA GLU A 259 -24.04 14.47 -13.20
C GLU A 259 -23.67 13.29 -14.13
N LEU A 260 -22.94 12.31 -13.61
CA LEU A 260 -22.55 11.11 -14.37
C LEU A 260 -23.66 10.05 -14.44
N GLY A 261 -24.73 10.19 -13.67
CA GLY A 261 -25.96 9.36 -13.74
C GLY A 261 -25.85 7.90 -13.32
N PHE A 262 -24.64 7.38 -13.05
CA PHE A 262 -24.41 5.94 -12.88
C PHE A 262 -23.38 5.58 -11.79
N PHE A 263 -22.96 6.53 -10.95
CA PHE A 263 -21.85 6.30 -10.01
C PHE A 263 -22.34 6.25 -8.56
N ASN A 264 -22.38 5.07 -7.94
CA ASN A 264 -22.46 5.01 -6.49
C ASN A 264 -21.07 5.31 -5.90
N ILE A 265 -20.89 6.50 -5.32
CA ILE A 265 -19.62 6.90 -4.70
C ILE A 265 -19.32 6.13 -3.41
N TRP A 266 -20.27 5.33 -2.93
CA TRP A 266 -20.14 4.57 -1.70
C TRP A 266 -19.51 3.21 -1.98
N TRP A 267 -18.22 3.07 -1.67
CA TRP A 267 -17.51 1.78 -1.74
C TRP A 267 -17.98 0.77 -0.68
N ARG A 268 -18.86 1.18 0.24
CA ARG A 268 -19.41 0.31 1.28
C ARG A 268 -20.85 -0.09 0.97
N GLY A 269 -21.09 -1.40 0.97
CA GLY A 269 -22.42 -2.00 0.83
C GLY A 269 -23.39 -1.71 1.99
N ASP A 270 -22.97 -0.96 3.03
CA ASP A 270 -23.84 -0.50 4.13
C ASP A 270 -24.40 0.91 3.91
N GLY A 271 -24.16 1.52 2.72
CA GLY A 271 -24.66 2.84 2.35
C GLY A 271 -23.94 4.00 3.04
N LYS A 272 -22.87 3.73 3.80
CA LYS A 272 -22.03 4.77 4.39
C LYS A 272 -21.01 5.30 3.40
N ALA A 273 -20.60 6.53 3.66
CA ALA A 273 -19.54 7.16 2.92
C ALA A 273 -18.22 6.41 3.04
N ASP A 274 -17.64 6.09 1.89
CA ASP A 274 -16.30 5.54 1.77
C ASP A 274 -15.61 6.31 0.66
N LEU A 275 -14.60 7.07 1.04
CA LEU A 275 -13.86 7.95 0.16
C LEU A 275 -12.89 7.16 -0.73
N GLY A 276 -12.79 5.82 -0.55
CA GLY A 276 -12.25 4.85 -1.50
C GLY A 276 -11.02 5.33 -2.27
N GLY A 277 -11.09 5.18 -3.60
CA GLY A 277 -10.06 5.63 -4.56
C GLY A 277 -10.01 7.14 -4.83
N VAL A 278 -10.52 7.97 -3.92
CA VAL A 278 -10.41 9.44 -3.97
C VAL A 278 -9.57 9.96 -2.81
N TRP A 279 -9.72 9.33 -1.63
CA TRP A 279 -9.07 9.77 -0.40
C TRP A 279 -7.55 9.90 -0.56
N LYS A 280 -6.90 8.95 -1.23
CA LYS A 280 -5.44 8.99 -1.35
C LYS A 280 -5.00 10.16 -2.22
N GLY A 281 -5.62 10.30 -3.39
CA GLY A 281 -5.40 11.45 -4.26
C GLY A 281 -5.62 12.78 -3.55
N TYR A 282 -6.68 12.88 -2.75
CA TYR A 282 -6.95 14.08 -1.98
C TYR A 282 -5.86 14.40 -0.94
N VAL A 283 -5.41 13.42 -0.16
CA VAL A 283 -4.32 13.62 0.82
C VAL A 283 -3.02 14.02 0.13
N VAL A 284 -2.73 13.44 -1.04
CA VAL A 284 -1.56 13.83 -1.85
C VAL A 284 -1.66 15.29 -2.27
N ASP A 285 -2.84 15.75 -2.72
CA ASP A 285 -3.08 17.16 -3.07
C ASP A 285 -2.91 18.09 -1.85
N LEU A 286 -3.38 17.70 -0.66
CA LEU A 286 -3.15 18.47 0.57
C LEU A 286 -1.67 18.66 0.90
N ILE A 287 -0.88 17.59 0.77
CA ILE A 287 0.55 17.61 1.08
C ILE A 287 1.31 18.41 0.02
N ARG A 288 0.92 18.29 -1.25
CA ARG A 288 1.42 19.15 -2.33
C ARG A 288 1.18 20.62 -1.99
N ASP A 289 -0.03 20.98 -1.60
CA ASP A 289 -0.39 22.37 -1.29
C ASP A 289 0.35 22.88 -0.05
N PHE A 290 0.54 22.02 0.96
CA PHE A 290 1.39 22.30 2.12
C PHE A 290 2.85 22.58 1.71
N PHE A 291 3.42 21.78 0.82
CA PHE A 291 4.78 21.99 0.30
C PHE A 291 4.90 23.26 -0.54
N GLN A 292 3.91 23.55 -1.38
CA GLN A 292 3.87 24.79 -2.17
C GLN A 292 3.78 26.03 -1.27
N LYS A 293 2.92 26.01 -0.26
CA LYS A 293 2.78 27.12 0.71
C LYS A 293 4.07 27.39 1.47
N ASN A 294 4.86 26.34 1.74
CA ASN A 294 6.16 26.42 2.40
C ASN A 294 7.34 26.57 1.42
N ASN A 295 7.07 26.93 0.16
CA ASN A 295 8.10 27.18 -0.86
C ASN A 295 9.06 26.01 -1.12
N ILE A 296 8.62 24.76 -0.89
CA ILE A 296 9.36 23.55 -1.27
C ILE A 296 9.09 23.27 -2.75
N LYS A 297 10.14 23.22 -3.58
CA LYS A 297 10.01 23.15 -5.05
C LYS A 297 10.31 21.77 -5.64
N ASP A 298 11.20 21.01 -5.00
CA ASP A 298 11.64 19.70 -5.46
C ASP A 298 11.23 18.66 -4.43
N TYR A 299 10.16 17.93 -4.75
CA TYR A 299 9.54 16.95 -3.89
C TYR A 299 8.81 15.86 -4.67
N GLU A 300 8.68 14.73 -4.02
CA GLU A 300 7.86 13.59 -4.42
C GLU A 300 6.95 13.18 -3.26
N ILE A 301 5.76 12.73 -3.58
CA ILE A 301 4.76 12.25 -2.62
C ILE A 301 4.27 10.91 -3.13
N SER A 302 4.14 9.93 -2.24
CA SER A 302 3.41 8.70 -2.51
C SER A 302 2.50 8.38 -1.35
N PHE A 303 1.27 7.95 -1.63
CA PHE A 303 0.35 7.54 -0.59
C PHE A 303 -0.30 6.21 -0.94
N GLY A 304 0.00 5.19 -0.14
CA GLY A 304 -0.33 3.82 -0.53
C GLY A 304 0.35 3.43 -1.84
N TRP A 305 0.00 2.27 -2.40
CA TRP A 305 0.74 1.68 -3.53
C TRP A 305 0.23 2.11 -4.91
N SER A 306 -0.64 3.11 -4.95
CA SER A 306 -1.43 3.45 -6.14
C SER A 306 -1.29 4.90 -6.57
N THR A 307 -0.89 5.81 -5.70
CA THR A 307 -1.04 7.26 -5.93
C THR A 307 0.28 7.96 -5.64
N PHE A 308 0.81 8.66 -6.65
CA PHE A 308 2.11 9.31 -6.61
C PHE A 308 2.02 10.73 -7.16
N TYR A 309 2.91 11.62 -6.73
CA TYR A 309 3.04 12.98 -7.24
C TYR A 309 4.52 13.37 -7.31
N PHE A 310 4.92 13.98 -8.42
CA PHE A 310 6.28 14.47 -8.63
C PHE A 310 6.24 15.95 -9.00
N SER A 311 6.93 16.81 -8.25
CA SER A 311 6.97 18.26 -8.54
C SER A 311 7.91 18.62 -9.69
N GLN A 312 8.82 17.72 -10.02
CA GLN A 312 9.76 17.80 -11.14
C GLN A 312 9.55 16.59 -12.05
N GLU A 313 10.02 16.68 -13.31
CA GLU A 313 9.99 15.52 -14.20
C GLU A 313 10.80 14.36 -13.60
N ASN A 314 10.14 13.21 -13.47
CA ASN A 314 10.75 11.99 -12.94
C ASN A 314 10.45 10.81 -13.89
N PRO A 315 11.44 10.00 -14.29
CA PRO A 315 11.19 8.76 -15.02
C PRO A 315 10.51 7.74 -14.09
N VAL A 316 9.30 7.33 -14.47
CA VAL A 316 8.49 6.37 -13.74
C VAL A 316 8.19 5.17 -14.63
N ASP A 317 8.46 3.97 -14.13
CA ASP A 317 7.99 2.74 -14.78
C ASP A 317 6.49 2.57 -14.54
N VAL A 318 5.72 2.73 -15.63
CA VAL A 318 4.29 2.52 -15.66
C VAL A 318 4.00 1.33 -16.55
N PHE A 319 3.75 0.18 -15.93
CA PHE A 319 3.42 -1.08 -16.59
C PHE A 319 4.50 -1.59 -17.57
N GLY A 320 5.78 -1.46 -17.22
CA GLY A 320 6.91 -1.88 -18.05
C GLY A 320 7.34 -0.82 -19.07
N LYS A 321 6.76 0.38 -19.02
CA LYS A 321 7.12 1.52 -19.87
C LYS A 321 7.60 2.66 -18.98
N VAL A 322 8.86 3.04 -19.17
CA VAL A 322 9.42 4.23 -18.50
C VAL A 322 8.89 5.48 -19.19
N ILE A 323 8.21 6.33 -18.43
CA ILE A 323 7.69 7.61 -18.89
C ILE A 323 8.09 8.72 -17.93
N ASN A 324 8.44 9.89 -18.46
CA ASN A 324 8.70 11.06 -17.63
C ASN A 324 7.37 11.70 -17.21
N ILE A 325 7.20 11.90 -15.92
CA ILE A 325 5.98 12.46 -15.34
C ILE A 325 6.34 13.65 -14.47
N SER A 326 5.60 14.75 -14.63
CA SER A 326 5.48 15.83 -13.66
C SER A 326 3.99 16.01 -13.34
N GLY A 327 3.67 16.14 -12.06
CA GLY A 327 2.31 16.06 -11.53
C GLY A 327 1.98 14.70 -10.92
N ALA A 328 0.68 14.42 -10.79
CA ALA A 328 0.17 13.19 -10.19
C ALA A 328 0.06 12.05 -11.19
N ILE A 329 0.28 10.83 -10.71
CA ILE A 329 -0.07 9.59 -11.38
C ILE A 329 -0.75 8.64 -10.38
N SER A 330 -1.90 8.12 -10.79
CA SER A 330 -2.61 7.07 -10.07
C SER A 330 -2.73 5.84 -10.94
N VAL A 331 -2.40 4.69 -10.38
CA VAL A 331 -2.34 3.40 -11.07
C VAL A 331 -3.34 2.42 -10.46
N SER A 332 -4.10 1.73 -11.32
CA SER A 332 -4.87 0.55 -10.93
C SER A 332 -3.92 -0.58 -10.53
N ASP A 333 -4.38 -1.55 -9.71
CA ASP A 333 -3.57 -2.68 -9.22
C ASP A 333 -2.67 -3.28 -10.32
N THR A 334 -1.35 -3.12 -10.15
CA THR A 334 -0.36 -3.32 -11.23
C THR A 334 0.25 -4.74 -11.25
N TRP A 335 -0.06 -5.58 -10.26
CA TRP A 335 0.71 -6.81 -9.93
C TRP A 335 -0.03 -8.13 -10.20
N SER A 336 -1.22 -8.05 -10.78
CA SER A 336 -2.05 -9.20 -11.07
C SER A 336 -2.41 -9.23 -12.55
N GLY A 337 -2.78 -10.40 -13.07
CA GLY A 337 -3.33 -10.50 -14.44
C GLY A 337 -4.64 -9.74 -14.62
N TYR A 338 -5.22 -9.20 -13.54
CA TYR A 338 -6.40 -8.34 -13.53
C TYR A 338 -6.48 -7.61 -12.18
N SER A 339 -6.89 -6.35 -12.20
CA SER A 339 -7.27 -5.60 -11.00
C SER A 339 -8.63 -6.06 -10.48
N VAL A 340 -8.80 -6.09 -9.16
CA VAL A 340 -10.14 -6.10 -8.55
C VAL A 340 -10.48 -4.68 -8.15
N ILE A 341 -11.46 -4.12 -8.85
CA ILE A 341 -11.95 -2.76 -8.64
C ILE A 341 -13.40 -2.80 -8.20
N PHE A 342 -13.80 -1.85 -7.37
CA PHE A 342 -15.22 -1.65 -7.09
C PHE A 342 -15.86 -1.06 -8.36
N ASN A 343 -16.82 -1.77 -8.94
CA ASN A 343 -17.68 -1.26 -10.00
C ASN A 343 -18.79 -0.42 -9.35
N PRO A 344 -18.74 0.91 -9.48
CA PRO A 344 -19.69 1.81 -8.84
C PRO A 344 -21.06 1.79 -9.54
N VAL A 345 -21.14 1.25 -10.77
CA VAL A 345 -22.39 1.05 -11.51
C VAL A 345 -23.11 -0.19 -11.00
N GLU A 346 -22.39 -1.30 -10.81
CA GLU A 346 -22.96 -2.56 -10.34
C GLU A 346 -23.02 -2.69 -8.81
N GLY A 347 -22.33 -1.80 -8.07
CA GLY A 347 -22.27 -1.84 -6.61
C GLY A 347 -21.54 -3.06 -6.04
N ASN A 348 -20.64 -3.66 -6.82
CA ASN A 348 -19.91 -4.87 -6.47
C ASN A 348 -18.44 -4.76 -6.90
N PHE A 349 -17.56 -5.67 -6.47
CA PHE A 349 -16.20 -5.73 -7.00
C PHE A 349 -16.16 -6.61 -8.27
N VAL A 350 -15.57 -6.09 -9.34
CA VAL A 350 -15.38 -6.79 -10.62
C VAL A 350 -13.90 -7.06 -10.88
N ARG A 351 -13.63 -8.07 -11.71
CA ARG A 351 -12.29 -8.32 -12.24
C ARG A 351 -12.12 -7.57 -13.54
N GLU A 352 -11.11 -6.72 -13.61
CA GLU A 352 -10.76 -5.97 -14.80
C GLU A 352 -9.33 -6.30 -15.23
N ARG A 353 -9.15 -6.87 -16.42
CA ARG A 353 -7.81 -7.18 -16.96
C ARG A 353 -7.07 -5.92 -17.37
N ARG A 354 -7.82 -4.92 -17.84
CA ARG A 354 -7.30 -3.62 -18.21
C ARG A 354 -6.64 -2.97 -17.00
N ARG A 355 -5.36 -2.64 -17.16
CA ARG A 355 -4.62 -1.82 -16.21
C ARG A 355 -4.62 -0.38 -16.70
N VAL A 356 -4.82 0.54 -15.79
CA VAL A 356 -5.03 1.95 -16.06
C VAL A 356 -4.06 2.77 -15.23
N ALA A 357 -3.39 3.71 -15.87
CA ALA A 357 -2.74 4.82 -15.18
C ALA A 357 -3.34 6.13 -15.68
N VAL A 358 -3.66 7.04 -14.76
CA VAL A 358 -4.11 8.39 -15.10
C VAL A 358 -3.09 9.39 -14.60
N ILE A 359 -2.60 10.24 -15.50
CA ILE A 359 -1.67 11.33 -15.22
C ILE A 359 -2.44 12.64 -15.25
N HIS A 360 -2.30 13.45 -14.21
CA HIS A 360 -3.01 14.72 -14.06
C HIS A 360 -2.32 15.65 -13.04
N GLN A 361 -2.62 16.94 -13.00
CA GLN A 361 -2.02 17.87 -12.02
C GLN A 361 -2.61 17.73 -10.61
N SER A 362 -3.88 17.31 -10.50
CA SER A 362 -4.53 16.91 -9.25
C SER A 362 -4.45 15.40 -9.07
N ALA A 363 -3.90 14.98 -7.94
CA ALA A 363 -3.87 13.60 -7.51
C ALA A 363 -5.28 13.10 -7.15
N GLU A 364 -6.14 13.92 -6.56
CA GLU A 364 -7.54 13.59 -6.30
C GLU A 364 -8.28 13.17 -7.59
N PHE A 365 -8.16 14.00 -8.64
CA PHE A 365 -8.76 13.68 -9.94
C PHE A 365 -8.11 12.46 -10.58
N SER A 366 -6.78 12.34 -10.52
CA SER A 366 -6.04 11.19 -11.05
C SER A 366 -6.53 9.87 -10.43
N ASP A 367 -6.70 9.83 -9.11
CA ASP A 367 -7.11 8.65 -8.35
C ASP A 367 -8.57 8.28 -8.70
N PHE A 368 -9.47 9.27 -8.69
CA PHE A 368 -10.85 9.13 -9.13
C PHE A 368 -10.95 8.59 -10.56
N ALA A 369 -10.28 9.26 -11.51
CA ALA A 369 -10.35 8.96 -12.92
C ALA A 369 -9.71 7.59 -13.22
N SER A 370 -8.69 7.17 -12.49
CA SER A 370 -8.10 5.83 -12.66
C SER A 370 -9.12 4.72 -12.37
N THR A 371 -9.95 4.90 -11.34
CA THR A 371 -11.05 3.98 -11.02
C THR A 371 -12.13 4.02 -12.11
N LEU A 372 -12.53 5.22 -12.55
CA LEU A 372 -13.53 5.42 -13.59
C LEU A 372 -13.11 4.77 -14.91
N CYS A 373 -11.87 5.02 -15.33
CA CYS A 373 -11.28 4.51 -16.57
C CYS A 373 -11.08 3.00 -16.56
N ALA A 374 -10.89 2.39 -15.40
CA ALA A 374 -10.83 0.94 -15.31
C ALA A 374 -12.19 0.33 -15.72
N VAL A 375 -13.31 0.95 -15.31
CA VAL A 375 -14.67 0.49 -15.63
C VAL A 375 -15.10 0.89 -17.04
N TRP A 376 -14.92 2.16 -17.42
CA TRP A 376 -15.41 2.71 -18.70
C TRP A 376 -14.49 2.40 -19.88
N GLY A 377 -13.25 1.98 -19.62
CA GLY A 377 -12.28 1.74 -20.68
C GLY A 377 -12.05 2.98 -21.52
N GLU A 378 -12.03 2.82 -22.83
CA GLU A 378 -11.68 3.89 -23.77
C GLU A 378 -12.67 5.06 -23.76
N ASP A 379 -13.91 4.83 -23.33
CA ASP A 379 -14.92 5.89 -23.19
C ASP A 379 -14.52 6.94 -22.15
N CYS A 380 -13.68 6.58 -21.17
CA CYS A 380 -13.18 7.53 -20.18
C CYS A 380 -12.17 8.54 -20.76
N VAL A 381 -11.49 8.21 -21.87
CA VAL A 381 -10.33 8.98 -22.35
C VAL A 381 -10.75 10.39 -22.69
N LYS A 382 -11.91 10.54 -23.37
CA LYS A 382 -12.46 11.85 -23.69
C LYS A 382 -12.72 12.69 -22.44
N TYR A 383 -13.31 12.08 -21.40
CA TYR A 383 -13.58 12.76 -20.13
C TYR A 383 -12.27 13.21 -19.48
N VAL A 384 -11.28 12.33 -19.35
CA VAL A 384 -9.99 12.65 -18.74
C VAL A 384 -9.25 13.75 -19.52
N SER A 385 -9.20 13.67 -20.85
CA SER A 385 -8.53 14.67 -21.69
C SER A 385 -9.24 16.03 -21.66
N GLN A 386 -10.57 16.08 -21.60
CA GLN A 386 -11.32 17.33 -21.43
C GLN A 386 -11.00 18.05 -20.11
N HIS A 387 -10.56 17.31 -19.10
CA HIS A 387 -10.13 17.84 -17.81
C HIS A 387 -8.59 18.00 -17.70
N GLY A 388 -7.86 17.89 -18.83
CA GLY A 388 -6.41 18.11 -18.87
C GLY A 388 -5.57 16.93 -18.39
N GLY A 389 -6.15 15.73 -18.29
CA GLY A 389 -5.44 14.51 -17.94
C GLY A 389 -5.03 13.66 -19.14
N LYS A 390 -4.23 12.63 -18.87
CA LYS A 390 -3.83 11.60 -19.84
C LYS A 390 -4.07 10.21 -19.25
N VAL A 391 -4.60 9.31 -20.06
CA VAL A 391 -4.83 7.90 -19.69
C VAL A 391 -3.81 7.01 -20.39
N ILE A 392 -3.34 5.99 -19.69
CA ILE A 392 -2.51 4.91 -20.23
C ILE A 392 -3.19 3.60 -19.90
N PHE A 393 -3.46 2.81 -20.94
CA PHE A 393 -3.99 1.46 -20.82
C PHE A 393 -2.93 0.40 -21.13
N ILE A 394 -2.98 -0.69 -20.39
CA ILE A 394 -2.38 -1.98 -20.75
C ILE A 394 -3.46 -3.05 -20.64
N TYR A 395 -3.51 -3.94 -21.63
CA TYR A 395 -4.45 -5.04 -21.73
C TYR A 395 -3.80 -6.39 -21.39
#